data_AF-A0A7J4VHE3-F1
#
_entry.id   AF-A0A7J4VHE3-F1
#
_cell.length_a   1.000
_cell.length_b   1.000
_cell.length_c   1.000
_cell.angle_alpha   90.00
_cell.angle_beta   90.00
_cell.angle_gamma   90.00
#
_symmetry.space_group_name_H-M   'P 1'
#
loop_
_entity.id
_entity.type
_entity.pdbx_description
1 polymer ?
#
loop_
_entity_poly.entity_id
_entity_poly.type
_entity_poly.pdbx_seq_one_letter_code
_entity_poly.pdbx_strand_id
1 'polypeptide(L)'
;MFMSHAAEKLLGFPEGDAVADVVALVSENPGSVLTDDNLYDRFVAQLRKDVAAFVPDLSTATSRKKITSEAFRITRFKTAIDDAGKKLNEDRRKEINAVDAKRRTVKADLEELAEDARRPLTQWEVQEEARVASCLAIIKHIEDCGNGLIGGEPQAFGLLFYELEQKIVINSDLGEFEDQARTAHRIATEKLTAAFEAHKKAEADRIELEKLRAEKAERDRIERERAEQRLNEELKAKQAAEQKAHEERVAQAAREQAEREAKAAVEKAEREAAAAIAKAEAEVSAVKEAAERAEQRRQDEIRREQEEREHRERDREHRGKIMSAAKEALMAQGIDEEPAKKIVLAIIAGEIPNVRLEF
;
A
#
# COMPACT_ATOMS: atom_id res chain seq x y z
N MET A 1 -7.07 -74.90 -59.00
CA MET A 1 -7.73 -76.06 -58.36
C MET A 1 -8.21 -76.97 -59.49
N PHE A 2 -7.68 -78.18 -59.51
CA PHE A 2 -7.80 -79.19 -60.56
C PHE A 2 -9.27 -79.45 -60.96
N MET A 3 -9.64 -79.06 -62.18
CA MET A 3 -10.82 -79.63 -62.84
C MET A 3 -10.37 -80.92 -63.52
N SER A 4 -10.78 -82.00 -62.86
CA SER A 4 -10.65 -83.41 -63.19
C SER A 4 -10.75 -83.74 -64.69
N HIS A 5 -9.81 -84.58 -65.14
CA HIS A 5 -9.79 -85.36 -66.39
C HIS A 5 -11.02 -86.29 -66.60
N ALA A 6 -12.09 -86.14 -65.80
CA ALA A 6 -13.29 -86.96 -65.83
C ALA A 6 -14.54 -86.21 -66.36
N ALA A 7 -14.46 -84.92 -66.66
CA ALA A 7 -15.59 -84.16 -67.24
C ALA A 7 -15.63 -84.19 -68.79
N GLU A 8 -14.54 -84.61 -69.43
CA GLU A 8 -14.41 -84.66 -70.90
C GLU A 8 -15.11 -85.89 -71.53
N LYS A 9 -15.75 -86.73 -70.71
CA LYS A 9 -16.35 -88.02 -71.12
C LYS A 9 -17.87 -88.09 -70.96
N LEU A 10 -18.53 -86.95 -70.71
CA LEU A 10 -19.97 -86.88 -70.36
C LEU A 10 -20.82 -85.96 -71.25
N LEU A 11 -20.30 -85.58 -72.42
CA LEU A 11 -21.10 -85.04 -73.52
C LEU A 11 -20.87 -85.95 -74.71
N GLY A 12 -21.80 -86.89 -74.91
CA GLY A 12 -21.80 -87.80 -76.05
C GLY A 12 -21.87 -87.01 -77.35
N PHE A 13 -20.72 -86.78 -77.97
CA PHE A 13 -20.64 -86.42 -79.37
C PHE A 13 -20.75 -87.70 -80.19
N PRO A 14 -21.83 -87.90 -80.96
CA PRO A 14 -21.84 -88.95 -81.95
C PRO A 14 -20.81 -88.60 -83.04
N GLU A 15 -19.68 -89.30 -83.03
CA GLU A 15 -18.88 -89.52 -84.23
C GLU A 15 -19.74 -90.34 -85.20
N GLY A 16 -20.46 -89.65 -86.09
CA GLY A 16 -21.36 -90.28 -87.04
C GLY A 16 -21.71 -89.32 -88.16
N ASP A 17 -21.48 -89.80 -89.40
CA ASP A 17 -21.88 -89.22 -90.68
C ASP A 17 -23.35 -88.76 -90.69
N ALA A 18 -23.58 -87.53 -90.26
CA ALA A 18 -24.67 -86.70 -90.73
C ALA A 18 -24.04 -85.35 -91.06
N VAL A 19 -23.47 -85.23 -92.26
CA VAL A 19 -23.05 -83.93 -92.82
C VAL A 19 -24.33 -83.15 -93.10
N ALA A 20 -24.95 -82.61 -92.05
CA ALA A 20 -25.92 -81.54 -92.18
C ALA A 20 -25.25 -80.48 -93.05
N ASP A 21 -25.91 -80.07 -94.12
CA ASP A 21 -25.39 -79.06 -95.02
C ASP A 21 -25.10 -77.80 -94.21
N VAL A 22 -23.80 -77.56 -93.94
CA VAL A 22 -23.33 -76.46 -93.08
C VAL A 22 -23.80 -75.12 -93.64
N VAL A 23 -23.96 -75.02 -94.96
CA VAL A 23 -24.49 -73.83 -95.62
C VAL A 23 -25.99 -73.68 -95.34
N ALA A 24 -26.76 -74.77 -95.34
CA ALA A 24 -28.18 -74.74 -94.98
C ALA A 24 -28.38 -74.36 -93.51
N LEU A 25 -27.57 -74.91 -92.60
CA LEU A 25 -27.62 -74.59 -91.16
C LEU A 25 -27.36 -73.09 -90.90
N VAL A 26 -26.37 -72.51 -91.57
CA VAL A 26 -26.07 -71.07 -91.48
C VAL A 26 -27.11 -70.22 -92.21
N SER A 27 -27.82 -70.77 -93.19
CA SER A 27 -28.96 -70.08 -93.84
C SER A 27 -30.16 -69.95 -92.90
N GLU A 28 -30.44 -71.01 -92.13
CA GLU A 28 -31.55 -71.04 -91.17
C GLU A 28 -31.24 -70.22 -89.92
N ASN A 29 -29.99 -70.25 -89.45
CA ASN A 29 -29.53 -69.46 -88.31
C ASN A 29 -28.18 -68.77 -88.60
N PRO A 30 -28.19 -67.61 -89.27
CA PRO A 30 -26.95 -66.89 -89.60
C PRO A 30 -26.14 -66.45 -88.38
N GLY A 31 -26.78 -66.26 -87.22
CA GLY A 31 -26.08 -65.85 -85.99
C GLY A 31 -25.24 -66.95 -85.35
N SER A 32 -25.46 -68.22 -85.71
CA SER A 32 -24.79 -69.37 -85.10
C SER A 32 -23.26 -69.34 -85.24
N VAL A 33 -22.77 -68.89 -86.40
CA VAL A 33 -21.32 -68.75 -86.67
C VAL A 33 -20.66 -67.62 -85.90
N LEU A 34 -21.42 -66.75 -85.22
CA LEU A 34 -20.86 -65.69 -84.37
C LEU A 34 -20.55 -66.19 -82.95
N THR A 35 -21.05 -67.35 -82.57
CA THR A 35 -20.87 -67.93 -81.23
C THR A 35 -20.22 -69.31 -81.23
N ASP A 36 -20.12 -69.95 -82.39
CA ASP A 36 -19.47 -71.24 -82.58
C ASP A 36 -18.38 -71.13 -83.66
N ASP A 37 -17.13 -71.02 -83.20
CA ASP A 37 -15.94 -70.88 -84.06
C ASP A 37 -15.73 -72.12 -84.95
N ASN A 38 -16.08 -73.33 -84.45
CA ASN A 38 -15.93 -74.56 -85.22
C ASN A 38 -16.94 -74.62 -86.38
N LEU A 39 -18.18 -74.18 -86.12
CA LEU A 39 -19.18 -74.05 -87.18
C LEU A 39 -18.77 -73.01 -88.22
N TYR A 40 -18.22 -71.87 -87.79
CA TYR A 40 -17.70 -70.84 -88.70
C TYR A 40 -16.61 -71.39 -89.62
N ASP A 41 -15.63 -72.11 -89.05
CA ASP A 41 -14.53 -72.69 -89.82
C ASP A 41 -15.04 -73.69 -90.87
N ARG A 42 -15.97 -74.57 -90.50
CA ARG A 42 -16.60 -75.53 -91.43
C ARG A 42 -17.41 -74.82 -92.52
N PHE A 43 -18.15 -73.77 -92.17
CA PHE A 43 -18.95 -72.98 -93.12
C PHE A 43 -18.05 -72.30 -94.16
N VAL A 44 -17.00 -71.62 -93.72
CA VAL A 44 -16.05 -70.95 -94.61
C VAL A 44 -15.30 -71.96 -95.47
N ALA A 45 -14.88 -73.11 -94.91
CA ALA A 45 -14.23 -74.18 -95.66
C ALA A 45 -15.14 -74.72 -96.77
N GLN A 46 -16.43 -74.92 -96.49
CA GLN A 46 -17.40 -75.38 -97.47
C GLN A 46 -17.63 -74.33 -98.57
N LEU A 47 -17.79 -73.04 -98.23
CA LEU A 47 -17.91 -71.97 -99.24
C LEU A 47 -16.67 -71.87 -100.15
N ARG A 48 -15.47 -72.03 -99.58
CA ARG A 48 -14.22 -72.06 -100.37
C ARG A 48 -14.19 -73.25 -101.32
N LYS A 49 -14.65 -74.42 -100.88
CA LYS A 49 -14.76 -75.63 -101.70
C LYS A 49 -15.76 -75.43 -102.85
N ASP A 50 -16.93 -74.83 -102.58
CA ASP A 50 -17.95 -74.53 -103.60
C ASP A 50 -17.40 -73.60 -104.69
N VAL A 51 -16.68 -72.54 -104.28
CA VAL A 51 -16.04 -71.59 -105.21
C VAL A 51 -14.95 -72.27 -106.05
N ALA A 52 -14.10 -73.09 -105.42
CA ALA A 52 -13.00 -73.80 -106.11
C ALA A 52 -13.49 -74.89 -107.07
N ALA A 53 -14.67 -75.49 -106.82
CA ALA A 53 -15.23 -76.54 -107.67
C ALA A 53 -15.71 -76.04 -109.05
N PHE A 54 -15.91 -74.73 -109.22
CA PHE A 54 -16.34 -74.15 -110.49
C PHE A 54 -15.15 -73.62 -111.30
N VAL A 55 -14.87 -74.21 -112.47
CA VAL A 55 -13.84 -73.72 -113.40
C VAL A 55 -14.45 -72.59 -114.26
N PRO A 56 -14.02 -71.33 -114.12
CA PRO A 56 -14.64 -70.21 -114.81
C PRO A 56 -14.19 -70.10 -116.27
N ASP A 57 -15.15 -69.98 -117.19
CA ASP A 57 -14.92 -69.58 -118.59
C ASP A 57 -15.49 -68.17 -118.83
N LEU A 58 -14.63 -67.18 -119.09
CA LEU A 58 -15.07 -65.80 -119.27
C LEU A 58 -15.64 -65.52 -120.67
N SER A 59 -15.51 -66.44 -121.62
CA SER A 59 -16.02 -66.25 -122.99
C SER A 59 -17.55 -66.43 -123.05
N THR A 60 -18.13 -67.26 -122.19
CA THR A 60 -19.58 -67.56 -122.19
C THR A 60 -20.38 -66.68 -121.22
N ALA A 61 -21.53 -66.18 -121.68
CA ALA A 61 -22.43 -65.37 -120.85
C ALA A 61 -22.99 -66.14 -119.64
N THR A 62 -23.20 -67.45 -119.79
CA THR A 62 -23.72 -68.33 -118.71
C THR A 62 -22.72 -68.47 -117.57
N SER A 63 -21.44 -68.68 -117.87
CA SER A 63 -20.38 -68.78 -116.87
C SER A 63 -20.20 -67.47 -116.10
N ARG A 64 -20.16 -66.32 -116.80
CA ARG A 64 -20.12 -64.98 -116.15
C ARG A 64 -21.30 -64.75 -115.19
N LYS A 65 -22.52 -65.14 -115.58
CA LYS A 65 -23.71 -65.06 -114.71
C LYS A 65 -23.60 -65.94 -113.46
N LYS A 66 -23.04 -67.15 -113.59
CA LYS A 66 -22.85 -68.07 -112.45
C LYS A 66 -21.85 -67.52 -111.43
N ILE A 67 -20.76 -66.90 -111.88
CA ILE A 67 -19.79 -66.21 -111.01
C ILE A 67 -20.48 -65.09 -110.21
N THR A 68 -21.27 -64.24 -110.89
CA THR A 68 -22.02 -63.18 -110.23
C THR A 68 -23.02 -63.73 -109.19
N SER A 69 -23.73 -64.81 -109.55
CA SER A 69 -24.69 -65.45 -108.64
C SER A 69 -24.02 -66.02 -107.38
N GLU A 70 -22.84 -66.63 -107.53
CA GLU A 70 -22.10 -67.21 -106.41
C GLU A 70 -21.51 -66.13 -105.49
N ALA A 71 -20.92 -65.08 -106.08
CA ALA A 71 -20.48 -63.91 -105.33
C ALA A 71 -21.65 -63.25 -104.56
N PHE A 72 -22.81 -63.13 -105.20
CA PHE A 72 -24.02 -62.60 -104.58
C PHE A 72 -24.54 -63.50 -103.43
N ARG A 73 -24.46 -64.83 -103.58
CA ARG A 73 -24.81 -65.77 -102.50
C ARG A 73 -23.95 -65.53 -101.26
N ILE A 74 -22.64 -65.40 -101.42
CA ILE A 74 -21.70 -65.15 -100.32
C ILE A 74 -21.96 -63.77 -99.66
N THR A 75 -22.23 -62.72 -100.45
CA THR A 75 -22.55 -61.40 -99.88
C THR A 75 -23.87 -61.41 -99.11
N ARG A 76 -24.87 -62.21 -99.53
CA ARG A 76 -26.10 -62.39 -98.75
C ARG A 76 -25.85 -63.07 -97.41
N PHE A 77 -24.99 -64.09 -97.34
CA PHE A 77 -24.59 -64.68 -96.06
C PHE A 77 -23.92 -63.64 -95.15
N LYS A 78 -22.99 -62.84 -95.69
CA LYS A 78 -22.35 -61.76 -94.92
C LYS A 78 -23.39 -60.82 -94.31
N THR A 79 -24.35 -60.33 -95.13
CA THR A 79 -25.41 -59.43 -94.64
C THR A 79 -26.30 -60.11 -93.61
N ALA A 80 -26.72 -61.35 -93.84
CA ALA A 80 -27.56 -62.09 -92.91
C ALA A 80 -26.87 -62.35 -91.56
N ILE A 81 -25.57 -62.66 -91.57
CA ILE A 81 -24.76 -62.85 -90.36
C ILE A 81 -24.61 -61.51 -89.62
N ASP A 82 -24.31 -60.41 -90.32
CA ASP A 82 -24.19 -59.07 -89.71
C ASP A 82 -25.51 -58.60 -89.07
N ASP A 83 -26.63 -58.76 -89.77
CA ASP A 83 -27.96 -58.42 -89.25
C ASP A 83 -28.35 -59.29 -88.05
N ALA A 84 -28.03 -60.59 -88.08
CA ALA A 84 -28.21 -61.48 -86.93
C ALA A 84 -27.35 -61.07 -85.72
N GLY A 85 -26.10 -60.67 -85.96
CA GLY A 85 -25.20 -60.16 -84.92
C GLY A 85 -25.67 -58.85 -84.30
N LYS A 86 -26.16 -57.91 -85.12
CA LYS A 86 -26.78 -56.66 -84.65
C LYS A 86 -27.99 -56.95 -83.76
N LYS A 87 -28.88 -57.84 -84.21
CA LYS A 87 -30.05 -58.24 -83.43
C LYS A 87 -29.67 -58.90 -82.11
N LEU A 88 -28.71 -59.83 -82.12
CA LEU A 88 -28.19 -60.48 -80.91
C LEU A 88 -27.64 -59.48 -79.89
N ASN A 89 -26.88 -58.48 -80.37
CA ASN A 89 -26.35 -57.42 -79.52
C ASN A 89 -27.45 -56.50 -78.97
N GLU A 90 -28.46 -56.18 -79.79
CA GLU A 90 -29.61 -55.40 -79.37
C GLU A 90 -30.40 -56.13 -78.27
N ASP A 91 -30.70 -57.41 -78.46
CA ASP A 91 -31.44 -58.23 -77.50
C ASP A 91 -30.66 -58.39 -76.19
N ARG A 92 -29.34 -58.68 -76.25
CA ARG A 92 -28.47 -58.70 -75.07
C ARG A 92 -28.44 -57.37 -74.33
N ARG A 93 -28.38 -56.24 -75.05
CA ARG A 93 -28.42 -54.90 -74.42
C ARG A 93 -29.76 -54.65 -73.73
N LYS A 94 -30.88 -55.08 -74.32
CA LYS A 94 -32.20 -54.98 -73.67
C LYS A 94 -32.24 -55.77 -72.36
N GLU A 95 -31.74 -57.01 -72.37
CA GLU A 95 -31.67 -57.85 -71.17
C GLU A 95 -30.77 -57.21 -70.10
N ILE A 96 -29.56 -56.78 -70.46
CA ILE A 96 -28.63 -56.10 -69.54
C ILE A 96 -29.26 -54.85 -68.94
N ASN A 97 -29.85 -54.00 -69.78
CA ASN A 97 -30.48 -52.76 -69.32
C ASN A 97 -31.67 -53.04 -68.40
N ALA A 98 -32.46 -54.08 -68.66
CA ALA A 98 -33.56 -54.49 -67.80
C ALA A 98 -33.06 -54.97 -66.43
N VAL A 99 -31.99 -55.79 -66.41
CA VAL A 99 -31.35 -56.24 -65.16
C VAL A 99 -30.77 -55.06 -64.39
N ASP A 100 -30.06 -54.13 -65.05
CA ASP A 100 -29.51 -52.94 -64.43
C ASP A 100 -30.58 -52.03 -63.84
N ALA A 101 -31.67 -51.81 -64.57
CA ALA A 101 -32.82 -51.04 -64.08
C ALA A 101 -33.40 -51.70 -62.82
N LYS A 102 -33.63 -53.02 -62.86
CA LYS A 102 -34.15 -53.73 -61.69
C LYS A 102 -33.17 -53.72 -60.53
N ARG A 103 -31.85 -53.83 -60.78
CA ARG A 103 -30.83 -53.77 -59.73
C ARG A 103 -30.81 -52.42 -59.02
N ARG A 104 -31.01 -51.31 -59.75
CA ARG A 104 -31.14 -49.97 -59.14
C ARG A 104 -32.37 -49.88 -58.25
N THR A 105 -33.52 -50.38 -58.73
CA THR A 105 -34.75 -50.42 -57.94
C THR A 105 -34.58 -51.28 -56.68
N VAL A 106 -34.07 -52.51 -56.82
CA VAL A 106 -33.83 -53.41 -55.68
C VAL A 106 -32.89 -52.77 -54.66
N LYS A 107 -31.84 -52.09 -55.12
CA LYS A 107 -30.94 -51.37 -54.21
C LYS A 107 -31.69 -50.28 -53.43
N ALA A 108 -32.45 -49.43 -54.12
CA ALA A 108 -33.21 -48.35 -53.48
C ALA A 108 -34.25 -48.91 -52.49
N ASP A 109 -35.02 -49.93 -52.88
CA ASP A 109 -36.04 -50.55 -52.03
C ASP A 109 -35.42 -51.15 -50.75
N LEU A 110 -34.24 -51.80 -50.86
CA LEU A 110 -33.55 -52.37 -49.72
C LEU A 110 -32.90 -51.31 -48.81
N GLU A 111 -32.41 -50.21 -49.37
CA GLU A 111 -31.92 -49.06 -48.61
C GLU A 111 -33.06 -48.43 -47.81
N GLU A 112 -34.21 -48.17 -48.43
CA GLU A 112 -35.41 -47.65 -47.74
C GLU A 112 -35.90 -48.60 -46.65
N LEU A 113 -35.97 -49.90 -46.92
CA LEU A 113 -36.39 -50.89 -45.91
C LEU A 113 -35.41 -50.98 -44.74
N ALA A 114 -34.10 -50.85 -45.00
CA ALA A 114 -33.09 -50.82 -43.94
C ALA A 114 -33.22 -49.55 -43.07
N GLU A 115 -33.49 -48.40 -43.69
CA GLU A 115 -33.77 -47.16 -42.96
C GLU A 115 -35.05 -47.26 -42.12
N ASP A 116 -36.14 -47.79 -42.69
CA ASP A 116 -37.39 -48.07 -41.98
C ASP A 116 -37.16 -49.00 -40.77
N ALA A 117 -36.40 -50.08 -40.97
CA ALA A 117 -36.09 -51.03 -39.90
C ALA A 117 -35.25 -50.39 -38.78
N ARG A 118 -34.35 -49.45 -39.12
CA ARG A 118 -33.50 -48.75 -38.14
C ARG A 118 -34.19 -47.55 -37.50
N ARG A 119 -35.22 -46.99 -38.14
CA ARG A 119 -35.92 -45.76 -37.71
C ARG A 119 -36.38 -45.78 -36.25
N PRO A 120 -36.99 -46.86 -35.70
CA PRO A 120 -37.40 -46.87 -34.29
C PRO A 120 -36.22 -46.71 -33.34
N LEU A 121 -35.09 -47.37 -33.62
CA LEU A 121 -33.89 -47.26 -32.79
C LEU A 121 -33.26 -45.87 -32.92
N THR A 122 -33.25 -45.29 -34.14
CA THR A 122 -32.74 -43.93 -34.34
C THR A 122 -33.58 -42.90 -33.59
N GLN A 123 -34.90 -43.04 -33.62
CA GLN A 123 -35.80 -42.16 -32.86
C GLN A 123 -35.59 -42.29 -31.35
N TRP A 124 -35.44 -43.52 -30.86
CA TRP A 124 -35.14 -43.75 -29.44
C TRP A 124 -33.78 -43.18 -29.03
N GLU A 125 -32.72 -43.36 -29.83
CA GLU A 125 -31.39 -42.79 -29.57
C GLU A 125 -31.42 -41.26 -29.48
N VAL A 126 -32.15 -40.59 -30.39
CA VAL A 126 -32.33 -39.12 -30.35
C VAL A 126 -33.12 -38.68 -29.12
N GLN A 127 -34.19 -39.41 -28.76
CA GLN A 127 -34.97 -39.11 -27.56
C GLN A 127 -34.16 -39.32 -26.29
N GLU A 128 -33.34 -40.38 -26.25
CA GLU A 128 -32.51 -40.70 -25.10
C GLU A 128 -31.35 -39.70 -24.96
N GLU A 129 -30.70 -39.32 -26.06
CA GLU A 129 -29.71 -38.25 -26.06
C GLU A 129 -30.31 -36.93 -25.56
N ALA A 130 -31.52 -36.58 -26.02
CA ALA A 130 -32.23 -35.39 -25.54
C ALA A 130 -32.60 -35.49 -24.05
N ARG A 131 -33.03 -36.66 -23.56
CA ARG A 131 -33.32 -36.91 -22.14
C ARG A 131 -32.06 -36.73 -21.30
N VAL A 132 -30.96 -37.36 -21.68
CA VAL A 132 -29.66 -37.27 -20.98
C VAL A 132 -29.16 -35.82 -20.97
N ALA A 133 -29.21 -35.12 -22.11
CA ALA A 133 -28.82 -33.71 -22.20
C ALA A 133 -29.68 -32.82 -21.27
N SER A 134 -30.99 -33.05 -21.20
CA SER A 134 -31.89 -32.33 -20.29
C SER A 134 -31.54 -32.61 -18.82
N CYS A 135 -31.27 -33.86 -18.44
CA CYS A 135 -30.86 -34.22 -17.08
C CYS A 135 -29.55 -33.54 -16.68
N LEU A 136 -28.55 -33.57 -17.56
CA LEU A 136 -27.26 -32.91 -17.33
C LEU A 136 -27.40 -31.38 -17.24
N ALA A 137 -28.30 -30.78 -18.03
CA ALA A 137 -28.58 -29.35 -17.95
C ALA A 137 -29.20 -28.95 -16.60
N ILE A 138 -30.08 -29.79 -16.03
CA ILE A 138 -30.64 -29.57 -14.70
C ILE A 138 -29.54 -29.63 -13.64
N ILE A 139 -28.67 -30.65 -13.68
CA ILE A 139 -27.55 -30.78 -12.74
C ILE A 139 -26.62 -29.57 -12.83
N LYS A 140 -26.28 -29.15 -14.05
CA LYS A 140 -25.46 -27.96 -14.28
C LYS A 140 -26.14 -26.70 -13.72
N HIS A 141 -27.45 -26.54 -13.91
CA HIS A 141 -28.20 -25.40 -13.38
C HIS A 141 -28.17 -25.36 -11.84
N ILE A 142 -28.28 -26.52 -11.18
CA ILE A 142 -28.10 -26.65 -9.73
C ILE A 142 -26.71 -26.18 -9.29
N GLU A 143 -25.66 -26.65 -9.98
CA GLU A 143 -24.28 -26.27 -9.69
C GLU A 143 -24.03 -24.76 -9.89
N ASP A 144 -24.56 -24.20 -10.98
CA ASP A 144 -24.47 -22.76 -11.27
C ASP A 144 -25.15 -21.94 -10.16
N CYS A 145 -26.34 -22.35 -9.69
CA CYS A 145 -27.01 -21.71 -8.56
C CYS A 145 -26.16 -21.77 -7.28
N GLY A 146 -25.50 -22.90 -7.00
CA GLY A 146 -24.57 -23.04 -5.88
C GLY A 146 -23.34 -22.14 -5.97
N ASN A 147 -22.95 -21.73 -7.18
CA ASN A 147 -21.87 -20.78 -7.44
C ASN A 147 -22.36 -19.32 -7.51
N GLY A 148 -23.65 -19.08 -7.28
CA GLY A 148 -24.24 -17.74 -7.26
C GLY A 148 -24.75 -17.23 -8.60
N LEU A 149 -24.92 -18.12 -9.59
CA LEU A 149 -25.24 -17.76 -10.97
C LEU A 149 -26.61 -18.32 -11.40
N ILE A 150 -27.36 -17.55 -12.17
CA ILE A 150 -28.53 -18.02 -12.94
C ILE A 150 -28.38 -17.49 -14.35
N GLY A 151 -28.39 -18.37 -15.36
CA GLY A 151 -28.20 -17.98 -16.75
C GLY A 151 -26.81 -17.36 -17.04
N GLY A 152 -25.81 -17.67 -16.22
CA GLY A 152 -24.45 -17.13 -16.33
C GLY A 152 -24.22 -15.79 -15.62
N GLU A 153 -25.26 -15.19 -15.04
CA GLU A 153 -25.17 -13.89 -14.38
C GLU A 153 -25.26 -14.03 -12.85
N PRO A 154 -24.48 -13.26 -12.07
CA PRO A 154 -24.60 -13.23 -10.61
C PRO A 154 -25.99 -12.79 -10.15
N GLN A 155 -26.56 -13.50 -9.18
CA GLN A 155 -27.88 -13.20 -8.62
C GLN A 155 -27.83 -12.97 -7.11
N ALA A 156 -28.87 -12.32 -6.59
CA ALA A 156 -29.05 -12.18 -5.15
C ALA A 156 -29.33 -13.53 -4.47
N PHE A 157 -28.83 -13.72 -3.25
CA PHE A 157 -29.01 -14.96 -2.47
C PHE A 157 -30.47 -15.43 -2.40
N GLY A 158 -31.42 -14.52 -2.18
CA GLY A 158 -32.84 -14.88 -2.11
C GLY A 158 -33.40 -15.49 -3.39
N LEU A 159 -32.95 -15.03 -4.56
CA LEU A 159 -33.35 -15.61 -5.86
C LEU A 159 -32.72 -16.99 -6.05
N LEU A 160 -31.46 -17.16 -5.64
CA LEU A 160 -30.73 -18.43 -5.75
C LEU A 160 -31.35 -19.51 -4.85
N PHE A 161 -31.71 -19.18 -3.61
CA PHE A 161 -32.42 -20.10 -2.72
C PHE A 161 -33.80 -20.45 -3.29
N TYR A 162 -34.55 -19.46 -3.78
CA TYR A 162 -35.86 -19.70 -4.39
C TYR A 162 -35.74 -20.62 -5.62
N GLU A 163 -34.72 -20.42 -6.46
CA GLU A 163 -34.47 -21.25 -7.63
C GLU A 163 -34.19 -22.71 -7.22
N LEU A 164 -33.24 -22.93 -6.29
CA LEU A 164 -32.87 -24.25 -5.79
C LEU A 164 -34.02 -24.98 -5.08
N GLU A 165 -34.82 -24.27 -4.29
CA GLU A 165 -35.84 -24.90 -3.43
C GLU A 165 -37.21 -25.03 -4.10
N GLN A 166 -37.59 -24.10 -4.98
CA GLN A 166 -38.96 -23.99 -5.49
C GLN A 166 -39.07 -24.26 -6.99
N LYS A 167 -38.05 -23.93 -7.78
CA LYS A 167 -38.12 -24.09 -9.25
C LYS A 167 -37.51 -25.39 -9.74
N ILE A 168 -36.38 -25.80 -9.17
CA ILE A 168 -35.70 -27.01 -9.61
C ILE A 168 -36.41 -28.22 -9.00
N VAL A 169 -36.99 -29.05 -9.87
CA VAL A 169 -37.68 -30.28 -9.48
C VAL A 169 -36.73 -31.46 -9.67
N ILE A 170 -36.44 -32.16 -8.58
CA ILE A 170 -35.63 -33.39 -8.57
C ILE A 170 -36.52 -34.56 -8.20
N ASN A 171 -36.97 -35.31 -9.20
CA ASN A 171 -37.89 -36.43 -9.09
C ASN A 171 -37.38 -37.65 -9.86
N SER A 172 -38.19 -38.71 -9.88
CA SER A 172 -37.88 -39.97 -10.57
C SER A 172 -37.72 -39.86 -12.08
N ASP A 173 -38.13 -38.74 -12.71
CA ASP A 173 -38.04 -38.56 -14.16
C ASP A 173 -36.59 -38.38 -14.62
N LEU A 174 -35.69 -38.02 -13.69
CA LEU A 174 -34.23 -37.97 -13.93
C LEU A 174 -33.59 -39.36 -14.03
N GLY A 175 -34.28 -40.43 -13.64
CA GLY A 175 -33.79 -41.80 -13.73
C GLY A 175 -32.45 -41.97 -13.01
N GLU A 176 -31.44 -42.44 -13.75
CA GLU A 176 -30.09 -42.68 -13.26
C GLU A 176 -29.36 -41.41 -12.78
N PHE A 177 -29.84 -40.23 -13.18
CA PHE A 177 -29.25 -38.94 -12.79
C PHE A 177 -29.88 -38.35 -11.52
N GLU A 178 -30.92 -38.97 -10.96
CA GLU A 178 -31.62 -38.44 -9.77
C GLU A 178 -30.67 -38.29 -8.58
N ASP A 179 -29.92 -39.33 -8.24
CA ASP A 179 -28.98 -39.31 -7.10
C ASP A 179 -27.86 -38.27 -7.29
N GLN A 180 -27.39 -38.12 -8.53
CA GLN A 180 -26.41 -37.10 -8.89
C GLN A 180 -27.00 -35.69 -8.71
N ALA A 181 -28.23 -35.45 -9.18
CA ALA A 181 -28.94 -34.19 -9.00
C ALA A 181 -29.20 -33.88 -7.53
N ARG A 182 -29.61 -34.87 -6.73
CA ARG A 182 -29.79 -34.72 -5.27
C ARG A 182 -28.48 -34.36 -4.57
N THR A 183 -27.39 -35.00 -4.96
CA THR A 183 -26.06 -34.70 -4.42
C THR A 183 -25.60 -33.30 -4.79
N ALA A 184 -25.75 -32.91 -6.07
CA ALA A 184 -25.45 -31.56 -6.54
C ALA A 184 -26.29 -30.51 -5.80
N HIS A 185 -27.58 -30.79 -5.57
CA HIS A 185 -28.50 -29.90 -4.86
C HIS A 185 -28.05 -29.66 -3.42
N ARG A 186 -27.77 -30.74 -2.69
CA ARG A 186 -27.23 -30.64 -1.32
C ARG A 186 -25.95 -29.80 -1.28
N ILE A 187 -25.01 -30.05 -2.17
CA ILE A 187 -23.74 -29.30 -2.25
C ILE A 187 -24.00 -27.82 -2.57
N ALA A 188 -24.89 -27.54 -3.53
CA ALA A 188 -25.24 -26.18 -3.92
C ALA A 188 -25.90 -25.41 -2.77
N THR A 189 -26.85 -26.03 -2.07
CA THR A 189 -27.50 -25.44 -0.89
C THR A 189 -26.47 -25.18 0.22
N GLU A 190 -25.62 -26.15 0.57
CA GLU A 190 -24.58 -25.97 1.59
C GLU A 190 -23.63 -24.82 1.27
N LYS A 191 -23.16 -24.75 0.00
CA LYS A 191 -22.30 -23.65 -0.47
C LYS A 191 -23.02 -22.29 -0.36
N LEU A 192 -24.26 -22.21 -0.82
CA LEU A 192 -25.02 -20.98 -0.84
C LEU A 192 -25.35 -20.49 0.58
N THR A 193 -25.71 -21.40 1.48
CA THR A 193 -25.91 -21.09 2.92
C THR A 193 -24.63 -20.59 3.56
N ALA A 194 -23.49 -21.23 3.32
CA ALA A 194 -22.20 -20.78 3.85
C ALA A 194 -21.82 -19.38 3.32
N ALA A 195 -22.02 -19.13 2.02
CA ALA A 195 -21.77 -17.83 1.41
C ALA A 195 -22.70 -16.73 1.95
N PHE A 196 -23.98 -17.05 2.17
CA PHE A 196 -24.95 -16.13 2.74
C PHE A 196 -24.59 -15.75 4.19
N GLU A 197 -24.25 -16.71 5.04
CA GLU A 197 -23.85 -16.43 6.43
C GLU A 197 -22.54 -15.65 6.49
N ALA A 198 -21.57 -15.95 5.60
CA ALA A 198 -20.35 -15.16 5.49
C ALA A 198 -20.64 -13.70 5.09
N HIS A 199 -21.54 -13.48 4.12
CA HIS A 199 -21.97 -12.14 3.71
C HIS A 199 -22.66 -11.39 4.86
N LYS A 200 -23.59 -12.06 5.56
CA LYS A 200 -24.30 -11.48 6.70
C LYS A 200 -23.35 -11.09 7.84
N LYS A 201 -22.35 -11.93 8.13
CA LYS A 201 -21.31 -11.63 9.11
C LYS A 201 -20.45 -10.44 8.67
N ALA A 202 -20.02 -10.39 7.41
CA ALA A 202 -19.22 -9.28 6.90
C ALA A 202 -19.96 -7.93 6.98
N GLU A 203 -21.27 -7.93 6.69
CA GLU A 203 -22.13 -6.75 6.86
C GLU A 203 -22.24 -6.32 8.34
N ALA A 204 -22.46 -7.28 9.25
CA ALA A 204 -22.52 -7.00 10.69
C ALA A 204 -21.19 -6.46 11.24
N ASP A 205 -20.07 -7.10 10.88
CA ASP A 205 -18.72 -6.69 11.25
C ASP A 205 -18.40 -5.29 10.71
N ARG A 206 -18.86 -4.94 9.49
CA ARG A 206 -18.70 -3.59 8.93
C ARG A 206 -19.44 -2.54 9.75
N ILE A 207 -20.69 -2.82 10.12
CA ILE A 207 -21.51 -1.90 10.94
C ILE A 207 -20.89 -1.72 12.33
N GLU A 208 -20.42 -2.79 12.95
CA GLU A 208 -19.75 -2.72 14.25
C GLU A 208 -18.44 -1.94 14.17
N LEU A 209 -17.62 -2.19 13.15
CA LEU A 209 -16.37 -1.45 12.93
C LEU A 209 -16.62 0.04 12.71
N GLU A 210 -17.68 0.41 12.00
CA GLU A 210 -18.08 1.80 11.81
C GLU A 210 -18.51 2.46 13.13
N LYS A 211 -19.29 1.77 13.97
CA LYS A 211 -19.66 2.24 15.31
C LYS A 211 -18.43 2.42 16.21
N LEU A 212 -17.51 1.46 16.21
CA LEU A 212 -16.27 1.54 16.99
C LEU A 212 -15.38 2.71 16.53
N ARG A 213 -15.32 2.96 15.21
CA ARG A 213 -14.61 4.13 14.66
C ARG A 213 -15.25 5.45 15.08
N ALA A 214 -16.58 5.53 15.05
CA ALA A 214 -17.31 6.71 15.49
C ALA A 214 -17.13 6.98 17.00
N GLU A 215 -17.24 5.93 17.83
CA GLU A 215 -17.02 6.05 19.27
C GLU A 215 -15.58 6.48 19.59
N LYS A 216 -14.59 5.88 18.92
CA LYS A 216 -13.18 6.28 19.10
C LYS A 216 -12.95 7.73 18.68
N ALA A 217 -13.51 8.17 17.55
CA ALA A 217 -13.39 9.55 17.10
C ALA A 217 -14.00 10.55 18.10
N GLU A 218 -15.13 10.19 18.73
CA GLU A 218 -15.74 11.02 19.76
C GLU A 218 -14.91 11.03 21.06
N ARG A 219 -14.40 9.88 21.50
CA ARG A 219 -13.49 9.81 22.65
C ARG A 219 -12.23 10.64 22.42
N ASP A 220 -11.63 10.55 21.24
CA ASP A 220 -10.45 11.32 20.86
C ASP A 220 -10.77 12.83 20.82
N ARG A 221 -11.97 13.23 20.35
CA ARG A 221 -12.42 14.63 20.42
C ARG A 221 -12.53 15.12 21.85
N ILE A 222 -13.25 14.38 22.71
CA ILE A 222 -13.42 14.73 24.12
C ILE A 222 -12.06 14.79 24.84
N GLU A 223 -11.15 13.87 24.54
CA GLU A 223 -9.80 13.88 25.12
C GLU A 223 -8.99 15.10 24.67
N ARG A 224 -9.06 15.46 23.38
CA ARG A 224 -8.43 16.69 22.85
C ARG A 224 -9.01 17.93 23.51
N GLU A 225 -10.33 18.04 23.59
CA GLU A 225 -11.00 19.16 24.25
C GLU A 225 -10.60 19.26 25.73
N ARG A 226 -10.53 18.12 26.46
CA ARG A 226 -10.05 18.09 27.84
C ARG A 226 -8.56 18.45 27.95
N ALA A 227 -7.73 18.00 27.01
CA ALA A 227 -6.31 18.35 26.99
C ALA A 227 -6.10 19.84 26.71
N GLU A 228 -6.85 20.42 25.77
CA GLU A 228 -6.87 21.85 25.49
C GLU A 228 -7.38 22.67 26.68
N GLN A 229 -8.44 22.22 27.36
CA GLN A 229 -8.92 22.83 28.60
C GLN A 229 -7.84 22.82 29.69
N ARG A 230 -7.20 21.67 29.95
CA ARG A 230 -6.10 21.57 30.93
C ARG A 230 -4.94 22.48 30.57
N LEU A 231 -4.55 22.54 29.29
CA LEU A 231 -3.46 23.41 28.83
C LEU A 231 -3.83 24.89 29.02
N ASN A 232 -5.07 25.28 28.71
CA ASN A 232 -5.54 26.64 28.89
C ASN A 232 -5.63 27.03 30.38
N GLU A 233 -6.09 26.12 31.25
CA GLU A 233 -6.10 26.31 32.70
C GLU A 233 -4.68 26.44 33.27
N GLU A 234 -3.74 25.59 32.83
CA GLU A 234 -2.33 25.67 33.24
C GLU A 234 -1.68 26.97 32.78
N LEU A 235 -1.93 27.40 31.53
CA LEU A 235 -1.45 28.69 31.01
C LEU A 235 -2.00 29.86 31.82
N LYS A 236 -3.30 29.86 32.14
CA LYS A 236 -3.92 30.89 32.99
C LYS A 236 -3.34 30.87 34.40
N ALA A 237 -3.12 29.69 34.98
CA ALA A 237 -2.51 29.55 36.31
C ALA A 237 -1.06 30.07 36.33
N LYS A 238 -0.27 29.76 35.30
CA LYS A 238 1.10 30.29 35.13
C LYS A 238 1.08 31.81 34.97
N GLN A 239 0.22 32.35 34.10
CA GLN A 239 0.08 33.79 33.93
C GLN A 239 -0.33 34.49 35.23
N ALA A 240 -1.28 33.93 35.98
CA ALA A 240 -1.70 34.47 37.28
C ALA A 240 -0.58 34.39 38.34
N ALA A 241 0.19 33.29 38.36
CA ALA A 241 1.33 33.14 39.25
C ALA A 241 2.47 34.12 38.89
N GLU A 242 2.77 34.31 37.61
CA GLU A 242 3.74 35.29 37.12
C GLU A 242 3.32 36.73 37.43
N GLN A 243 2.03 37.05 37.27
CA GLN A 243 1.45 38.34 37.65
C GLN A 243 1.58 38.58 39.14
N LYS A 244 1.16 37.63 39.99
CA LYS A 244 1.33 37.73 41.45
C LYS A 244 2.80 37.87 41.85
N ALA A 245 3.70 37.07 41.28
CA ALA A 245 5.12 37.16 41.56
C ALA A 245 5.74 38.47 41.06
N HIS A 246 5.19 39.08 40.01
CA HIS A 246 5.58 40.41 39.56
C HIS A 246 5.07 41.49 40.52
N GLU A 247 3.79 41.44 40.91
CA GLU A 247 3.18 42.35 41.88
C GLU A 247 3.89 42.28 43.24
N GLU A 248 4.21 41.09 43.74
CA GLU A 248 4.98 40.89 44.96
C GLU A 248 6.40 41.45 44.85
N ARG A 249 7.10 41.25 43.72
CA ARG A 249 8.41 41.86 43.47
C ARG A 249 8.34 43.39 43.45
N VAL A 250 7.32 43.96 42.82
CA VAL A 250 7.11 45.42 42.78
C VAL A 250 6.80 45.95 44.18
N ALA A 251 5.92 45.28 44.94
CA ALA A 251 5.58 45.65 46.30
C ALA A 251 6.79 45.53 47.25
N GLN A 252 7.60 44.48 47.10
CA GLN A 252 8.81 44.27 47.89
C GLN A 252 9.87 45.33 47.56
N ALA A 253 10.09 45.63 46.27
CA ALA A 253 11.00 46.70 45.86
C ALA A 253 10.55 48.07 46.39
N ALA A 254 9.25 48.34 46.39
CA ALA A 254 8.70 49.57 46.97
C ALA A 254 8.90 49.64 48.49
N ARG A 255 8.72 48.53 49.22
CA ARG A 255 8.99 48.45 50.67
C ARG A 255 10.47 48.64 50.99
N GLU A 256 11.36 47.98 50.24
CA GLU A 256 12.81 48.12 50.42
C GLU A 256 13.28 49.54 50.09
N GLN A 257 12.71 50.17 49.07
CA GLN A 257 12.99 51.57 48.74
C GLN A 257 12.50 52.51 49.85
N ALA A 258 11.28 52.32 50.36
CA ALA A 258 10.76 53.09 51.48
C ALA A 258 11.58 52.90 52.77
N GLU A 259 12.05 51.68 53.05
CA GLU A 259 12.92 51.40 54.20
C GLU A 259 14.30 52.06 54.03
N ARG A 260 14.89 52.03 52.83
CA ARG A 260 16.14 52.73 52.53
C ARG A 260 15.99 54.24 52.66
N GLU A 261 14.90 54.80 52.18
CA GLU A 261 14.60 56.24 52.32
C GLU A 261 14.39 56.62 53.79
N ALA A 262 13.68 55.80 54.57
CA ALA A 262 13.51 56.00 56.00
C ALA A 262 14.84 55.91 56.76
N LYS A 263 15.68 54.91 56.47
CA LYS A 263 17.03 54.78 57.06
C LYS A 263 17.92 55.95 56.69
N ALA A 264 17.92 56.37 55.42
CA ALA A 264 18.68 57.54 54.98
C ALA A 264 18.20 58.84 55.63
N ALA A 265 16.89 58.98 55.88
CA ALA A 265 16.32 60.12 56.59
C ALA A 265 16.74 60.13 58.08
N VAL A 266 16.73 58.97 58.75
CA VAL A 266 17.21 58.82 60.13
C VAL A 266 18.70 59.11 60.22
N GLU A 267 19.53 58.54 59.34
CA GLU A 267 20.98 58.77 59.33
C GLU A 267 21.32 60.25 59.04
N LYS A 268 20.55 60.90 58.16
CA LYS A 268 20.69 62.34 57.90
C LYS A 268 20.32 63.16 59.14
N ALA A 269 19.22 62.83 59.82
CA ALA A 269 18.80 63.50 61.04
C ALA A 269 19.82 63.31 62.19
N GLU A 270 20.40 62.11 62.33
CA GLU A 270 21.47 61.84 63.30
C GLU A 270 22.75 62.63 62.99
N ARG A 271 23.14 62.73 61.71
CA ARG A 271 24.29 63.57 61.31
C ARG A 271 24.05 65.05 61.55
N GLU A 272 22.85 65.55 61.29
CA GLU A 272 22.48 66.94 61.57
C GLU A 272 22.45 67.22 63.08
N ALA A 273 21.93 66.29 63.88
CA ALA A 273 21.94 66.39 65.35
C ALA A 273 23.38 66.33 65.90
N ALA A 274 24.22 65.41 65.42
CA ALA A 274 25.63 65.31 65.81
C ALA A 274 26.42 66.56 65.40
N ALA A 275 26.17 67.12 64.21
CA ALA A 275 26.77 68.37 63.78
C ALA A 275 26.33 69.58 64.63
N ALA A 276 25.06 69.61 65.07
CA ALA A 276 24.55 70.64 65.97
C ALA A 276 25.17 70.53 67.37
N ILE A 277 25.33 69.32 67.90
CA ILE A 277 26.02 69.06 69.18
C ILE A 277 27.49 69.46 69.09
N ALA A 278 28.20 69.06 68.04
CA ALA A 278 29.61 69.43 67.83
C ALA A 278 29.80 70.95 67.71
N LYS A 279 28.85 71.66 67.08
CA LYS A 279 28.88 73.13 66.98
C LYS A 279 28.64 73.80 68.33
N ALA A 280 27.70 73.27 69.14
CA ALA A 280 27.45 73.76 70.49
C ALA A 280 28.65 73.50 71.43
N GLU A 281 29.30 72.34 71.33
CA GLU A 281 30.53 72.04 72.10
C GLU A 281 31.70 72.93 71.70
N ALA A 282 31.86 73.24 70.40
CA ALA A 282 32.87 74.18 69.93
C ALA A 282 32.62 75.61 70.45
N GLU A 283 31.37 76.06 70.52
CA GLU A 283 31.01 77.37 71.12
C GLU A 283 31.28 77.39 72.63
N VAL A 284 30.95 76.32 73.36
CA VAL A 284 31.23 76.22 74.81
C VAL A 284 32.75 76.17 75.08
N SER A 285 33.52 75.47 74.24
CA SER A 285 34.98 75.44 74.31
C SER A 285 35.60 76.82 74.07
N ALA A 286 35.11 77.56 73.06
CA ALA A 286 35.58 78.91 72.77
C ALA A 286 35.31 79.90 73.91
N VAL A 287 34.18 79.76 74.61
CA VAL A 287 33.85 80.58 75.78
C VAL A 287 34.74 80.24 76.99
N LYS A 288 35.04 78.95 77.22
CA LYS A 288 35.95 78.52 78.30
C LYS A 288 37.38 78.99 78.05
N GLU A 289 37.90 78.84 76.83
CA GLU A 289 39.25 79.34 76.49
C GLU A 289 39.36 80.86 76.59
N ALA A 290 38.30 81.61 76.28
CA ALA A 290 38.27 83.05 76.46
C ALA A 290 38.28 83.46 77.96
N ALA A 291 37.61 82.68 78.82
CA ALA A 291 37.61 82.88 80.27
C ALA A 291 38.97 82.53 80.91
N GLU A 292 39.61 81.44 80.49
CA GLU A 292 40.94 81.05 80.97
C GLU A 292 42.02 82.07 80.56
N ARG A 293 41.97 82.59 79.32
CA ARG A 293 42.87 83.67 78.87
C ARG A 293 42.64 85.01 79.57
N ALA A 294 41.48 85.23 80.17
CA ALA A 294 41.22 86.41 81.00
C ALA A 294 41.73 86.22 82.44
N GLU A 295 41.63 85.00 82.97
CA GLU A 295 42.13 84.66 84.30
C GLU A 295 43.67 84.62 84.36
N GLN A 296 44.33 84.11 83.31
CA GLN A 296 45.79 84.12 83.21
C GLN A 296 46.38 85.53 83.25
N ARG A 297 45.71 86.51 82.62
CA ARG A 297 46.15 87.91 82.63
C ARG A 297 46.09 88.55 84.02
N ARG A 298 45.08 88.19 84.83
CA ARG A 298 44.98 88.66 86.22
C ARG A 298 46.07 88.07 87.10
N GLN A 299 46.45 86.82 86.88
CA GLN A 299 47.49 86.15 87.67
C GLN A 299 48.91 86.64 87.36
N ASP A 300 49.17 87.11 86.13
CA ASP A 300 50.47 87.69 85.75
C ASP A 300 50.65 89.13 86.27
N GLU A 301 49.57 89.91 86.41
CA GLU A 301 49.63 91.24 87.04
C GLU A 301 49.90 91.16 88.55
N ILE A 302 49.27 90.21 89.26
CA ILE A 302 49.46 90.02 90.72
C ILE A 302 50.90 89.54 91.04
N ARG A 303 51.50 88.74 90.16
CA ARG A 303 52.87 88.20 90.34
C ARG A 303 53.94 89.30 90.23
N ARG A 304 53.76 90.24 89.29
CA ARG A 304 54.68 91.39 89.12
C ARG A 304 54.65 92.35 90.32
N GLU A 305 53.50 92.54 90.96
CA GLU A 305 53.39 93.38 92.16
C GLU A 305 54.03 92.76 93.42
N GLN A 306 54.09 91.42 93.52
CA GLN A 306 54.71 90.72 94.65
C GLN A 306 56.25 90.70 94.53
N GLU A 307 56.79 90.51 93.33
CA GLU A 307 58.24 90.50 93.07
C GLU A 307 58.89 91.87 93.32
N GLU A 308 58.21 92.99 93.04
CA GLU A 308 58.70 94.35 93.34
C GLU A 308 58.65 94.74 94.83
N ARG A 309 57.86 94.05 95.66
CA ARG A 309 57.81 94.28 97.12
C ARG A 309 58.92 93.51 97.85
N GLU A 310 59.17 92.27 97.46
CA GLU A 310 60.22 91.43 98.08
C GLU A 310 61.65 91.89 97.80
N HIS A 311 61.87 92.62 96.69
CA HIS A 311 63.19 93.20 96.39
C HIS A 311 63.49 94.43 97.26
N ARG A 312 62.46 95.15 97.75
CA ARG A 312 62.62 96.35 98.59
C ARG A 312 62.82 96.03 100.07
N GLU A 313 62.31 94.89 100.54
CA GLU A 313 62.46 94.48 101.95
C GLU A 313 63.83 93.85 102.24
N ARG A 314 64.36 93.05 101.31
CA ARG A 314 65.71 92.46 101.45
C ARG A 314 66.84 93.50 101.48
N ASP A 315 66.70 94.59 100.73
CA ASP A 315 67.69 95.67 100.68
C ASP A 315 67.73 96.50 101.98
N ARG A 316 66.59 96.64 102.68
CA ARG A 316 66.53 97.34 103.99
C ARG A 316 67.17 96.54 105.12
N GLU A 317 66.95 95.22 105.16
CA GLU A 317 67.52 94.38 106.22
C GLU A 317 69.04 94.24 106.10
N HIS A 318 69.56 94.17 104.87
CA HIS A 318 71.01 94.08 104.64
C HIS A 318 71.73 95.36 105.09
N ARG A 319 71.18 96.52 104.71
CA ARG A 319 71.71 97.83 105.10
C ARG A 319 71.68 98.06 106.62
N GLY A 320 70.60 97.67 107.29
CA GLY A 320 70.46 97.80 108.75
C GLY A 320 71.50 96.99 109.55
N LYS A 321 71.83 95.78 109.10
CA LYS A 321 72.85 94.93 109.74
C LYS A 321 74.24 95.55 109.68
N ILE A 322 74.63 96.09 108.52
CA ILE A 322 75.96 96.69 108.34
C ILE A 322 76.12 97.99 109.11
N MET A 323 75.07 98.82 109.18
CA MET A 323 75.07 100.05 110.00
C MET A 323 75.25 99.75 111.49
N SER A 324 74.61 98.67 111.96
CA SER A 324 74.70 98.25 113.36
C SER A 324 76.11 97.76 113.70
N ALA A 325 76.72 96.95 112.83
CA ALA A 325 78.09 96.46 112.99
C ALA A 325 79.13 97.60 113.00
N ALA A 326 78.98 98.60 112.12
CA ALA A 326 79.86 99.76 112.10
C ALA A 326 79.73 100.64 113.35
N LYS A 327 78.50 100.79 113.87
CA LYS A 327 78.24 101.49 115.15
C LYS A 327 78.91 100.77 116.32
N GLU A 328 78.76 99.44 116.40
CA GLU A 328 79.38 98.63 117.46
C GLU A 328 80.91 98.68 117.42
N ALA A 329 81.50 98.64 116.21
CA ALA A 329 82.95 98.76 116.05
C ALA A 329 83.49 100.12 116.54
N LEU A 330 82.74 101.21 116.29
CA LEU A 330 83.09 102.54 116.81
C LEU A 330 82.95 102.61 118.34
N MET A 331 81.94 101.95 118.90
CA MET A 331 81.78 101.86 120.36
C MET A 331 82.94 101.11 121.03
N ALA A 332 83.45 100.05 120.40
CA ALA A 332 84.60 99.30 120.91
C ALA A 332 85.91 100.12 120.98
N GLN A 333 86.00 101.24 120.26
CA GLN A 333 87.13 102.17 120.31
C GLN A 333 86.97 103.28 121.37
N GLY A 334 85.98 103.15 122.27
CA GLY A 334 85.79 104.05 123.42
C GLY A 334 84.87 105.25 123.15
N ILE A 335 84.06 105.21 122.08
CA ILE A 335 83.06 106.23 121.76
C ILE A 335 81.68 105.78 122.29
N ASP A 336 80.99 106.62 123.05
CA ASP A 336 79.63 106.31 123.52
C ASP A 336 78.62 106.16 122.36
N GLU A 337 77.53 105.45 122.61
CA GLU A 337 76.60 104.98 121.58
C GLU A 337 75.91 106.10 120.78
N GLU A 338 75.51 107.19 121.43
CA GLU A 338 74.83 108.34 120.79
C GLU A 338 75.76 109.02 119.76
N PRO A 339 76.99 109.43 120.12
CA PRO A 339 77.96 109.92 119.14
C PRO A 339 78.29 108.92 118.04
N ALA A 340 78.49 107.64 118.37
CA ALA A 340 78.84 106.60 117.39
C ALA A 340 77.76 106.42 116.31
N LYS A 341 76.47 106.40 116.71
CA LYS A 341 75.35 106.33 115.76
C LYS A 341 75.30 107.55 114.85
N LYS A 342 75.56 108.74 115.40
CA LYS A 342 75.54 110.00 114.64
C LYS A 342 76.64 110.02 113.57
N ILE A 343 77.82 109.48 113.89
CA ILE A 343 78.93 109.34 112.95
C ILE A 343 78.57 108.36 111.82
N VAL A 344 78.03 107.17 112.14
CA VAL A 344 77.62 106.19 111.12
C VAL A 344 76.57 106.77 110.17
N LEU A 345 75.60 107.53 110.68
CA LEU A 345 74.59 108.20 109.87
C LEU A 345 75.18 109.33 109.01
N ALA A 346 76.10 110.14 109.56
CA ALA A 346 76.76 111.21 108.81
C ALA A 346 77.63 110.68 107.65
N ILE A 347 78.25 109.50 107.82
CA ILE A 347 79.00 108.81 106.74
C ILE A 347 78.05 108.39 105.61
N ILE A 348 76.86 107.87 105.93
CA ILE A 348 75.88 107.43 104.92
C ILE A 348 75.23 108.61 104.21
N ALA A 349 74.98 109.70 104.94
CA ALA A 349 74.51 110.95 104.37
C ALA A 349 75.58 111.64 103.49
N GLY A 350 76.84 111.17 103.51
CA GLY A 350 77.94 111.73 102.73
C GLY A 350 78.48 113.05 103.28
N GLU A 351 78.14 113.40 104.52
CA GLU A 351 78.53 114.66 105.17
C GLU A 351 79.99 114.64 105.68
N ILE A 352 80.60 113.46 105.78
CA ILE A 352 82.03 113.28 106.09
C ILE A 352 82.81 112.99 104.79
N PRO A 353 83.62 113.93 104.29
CA PRO A 353 84.33 113.76 103.03
C PRO A 353 85.35 112.61 103.09
N ASN A 354 85.48 111.87 101.98
CA ASN A 354 86.45 110.78 101.76
C ASN A 354 86.27 109.49 102.59
N VAL A 355 85.11 109.26 103.21
CA VAL A 355 84.77 108.00 103.92
C VAL A 355 83.38 107.51 103.45
N ARG A 356 83.20 106.20 103.24
CA ARG A 356 81.93 105.59 102.80
C ARG A 356 81.67 104.24 103.49
N LEU A 357 80.40 103.89 103.66
CA LEU A 357 79.93 102.59 104.14
C LEU A 357 79.46 101.75 102.94
N GLU A 358 80.06 100.59 102.72
CA GLU A 358 79.64 99.63 101.69
C GLU A 358 78.58 98.69 102.28
N PHE A 359 77.51 98.43 101.51
CA PHE A 359 76.35 97.63 101.93
C PHE A 359 76.27 96.32 101.18
#